data_AF-A0A382PTY5-F1
#
_entry.id   AF-A0A382PTY5-F1
#
_cell.length_a   1.000
_cell.length_b   1.000
_cell.length_c   1.000
_cell.angle_alpha   90.00
_cell.angle_beta   90.00
_cell.angle_gamma   90.00
#
_symmetry.space_group_name_H-M   'P 1'
#
loop_
_entity.id
_entity.type
_entity.pdbx_description
1 polymer ?
#
loop_
_entity_poly.entity_id
_entity_poly.type
_entity_poly.pdbx_seq_one_letter_code
_entity_poly.pdbx_strand_id
1 'polypeptide(L)'
;PKPQPRIEELSKKEIIIPKSLPKTGELQKEEASQIELQSNIDKTLKEELILPKNKPIFSDLLKLQAKQKKLLLPKKKPEDKAIDQPKILEKEKESIEEKVVAKIDDKKLIFPKKKPLIYKEPVTKKVTKSKHFSKQDLKLAKKVFSEIEKKRWTSAKNLSKRFKNRTIYKFVKWLYLLEPNNQAGFYQYINFINLHPNFPRLGRLRYLAEHKITTETVKEKRIIQWFEEKEPLSGYGKLMLGQSYLIEGNLEKGVSLIKDGWITASLSKRDLKYLKKKLKKYLNTEDHIKRADWLAWENKYWDLKRMLRYLPKDYQALYNARLLLMSKSYGVDNAISKVP
;
A
#
# COMPACT_ATOMS: atom_id res chain seq x y z
N PRO A 1 -2.98 -46.03 53.75
CA PRO A 1 -3.95 -45.41 54.68
C PRO A 1 -3.81 -43.88 54.67
N LYS A 2 -4.65 -43.20 53.89
CA LYS A 2 -4.73 -41.73 53.83
C LYS A 2 -5.76 -41.24 54.84
N PRO A 3 -5.42 -40.27 55.71
CA PRO A 3 -6.40 -39.47 56.40
C PRO A 3 -6.37 -38.01 55.87
N GLN A 4 -7.53 -37.55 55.40
CA GLN A 4 -7.98 -36.16 55.65
C GLN A 4 -8.51 -36.09 57.11
N PRO A 5 -8.88 -34.94 57.72
CA PRO A 5 -8.95 -33.55 57.26
C PRO A 5 -8.39 -32.51 58.27
N ARG A 6 -8.42 -31.20 57.94
CA ARG A 6 -8.77 -30.16 58.94
C ARG A 6 -9.29 -28.89 58.27
N ILE A 7 -10.48 -28.49 58.69
CA ILE A 7 -11.19 -27.25 58.38
C ILE A 7 -10.61 -26.18 59.32
N GLU A 8 -10.25 -25.01 58.80
CA GLU A 8 -9.91 -23.83 59.60
C GLU A 8 -10.93 -22.72 59.36
N GLU A 9 -11.32 -22.11 60.47
CA GLU A 9 -12.48 -21.25 60.67
C GLU A 9 -12.24 -19.81 60.21
N LEU A 10 -13.35 -19.19 59.81
CA LEU A 10 -13.50 -17.78 59.49
C LEU A 10 -13.26 -16.90 60.73
N SER A 11 -12.36 -15.93 60.63
CA SER A 11 -12.24 -14.83 61.61
C SER A 11 -12.80 -13.52 61.05
N LYS A 12 -13.68 -12.91 61.84
CA LYS A 12 -14.39 -11.66 61.61
C LYS A 12 -13.42 -10.47 61.61
N LYS A 13 -13.54 -9.56 60.64
CA LYS A 13 -13.01 -8.19 60.74
C LYS A 13 -14.08 -7.17 60.38
N GLU A 14 -14.62 -6.63 61.46
CA GLU A 14 -14.92 -5.22 61.77
C GLU A 14 -15.43 -4.27 60.67
N ILE A 15 -16.62 -3.77 60.98
CA ILE A 15 -17.41 -2.74 60.33
C ILE A 15 -16.79 -1.37 60.61
N ILE A 16 -16.52 -0.59 59.55
CA ILE A 16 -16.20 0.84 59.65
C ILE A 16 -17.30 1.62 58.92
N ILE A 17 -18.02 2.43 59.70
CA ILE A 17 -19.07 3.35 59.27
C ILE A 17 -18.41 4.61 58.67
N PRO A 18 -18.83 5.10 57.48
CA PRO A 18 -18.38 6.40 56.99
C PRO A 18 -19.20 7.55 57.58
N LYS A 19 -18.49 8.56 58.12
CA LYS A 19 -19.03 9.85 58.56
C LYS A 19 -19.06 10.87 57.39
N SER A 20 -20.10 11.70 57.44
CA SER A 20 -20.32 13.02 56.81
C SER A 20 -20.68 13.12 55.33
N LEU A 21 -21.92 13.63 55.11
CA LEU A 21 -22.45 14.18 53.85
C LEU A 21 -21.81 15.55 53.51
N PRO A 22 -21.58 15.87 52.23
CA PRO A 22 -21.44 17.24 51.77
C PRO A 22 -22.80 17.86 51.35
N LYS A 23 -22.91 19.18 51.55
CA LYS A 23 -24.06 20.05 51.30
C LYS A 23 -24.47 20.06 49.82
N THR A 24 -25.76 19.86 49.55
CA THR A 24 -26.42 19.78 48.24
C THR A 24 -26.65 21.13 47.52
N GLY A 25 -25.92 22.19 47.89
CA GLY A 25 -26.16 23.55 47.37
C GLY A 25 -25.25 24.02 46.22
N GLU A 26 -24.08 23.41 46.03
CA GLU A 26 -23.07 23.88 45.05
C GLU A 26 -23.09 23.10 43.72
N LEU A 27 -23.60 21.86 43.71
CA LEU A 27 -23.70 21.02 42.51
C LEU A 27 -24.71 21.56 41.47
N GLN A 28 -25.75 22.27 41.89
CA GLN A 28 -26.76 22.78 40.95
C GLN A 28 -26.31 24.04 40.20
N LYS A 29 -25.36 24.82 40.74
CA LYS A 29 -24.82 25.99 40.04
C LYS A 29 -23.74 25.61 39.03
N GLU A 30 -22.94 24.58 39.33
CA GLU A 30 -21.95 24.07 38.37
C GLU A 30 -22.63 23.37 37.19
N GLU A 31 -23.66 22.55 37.42
CA GLU A 31 -24.42 21.92 36.33
C GLU A 31 -25.14 22.94 35.43
N ALA A 32 -25.77 23.98 36.00
CA ALA A 32 -26.40 25.05 35.21
C ALA A 32 -25.40 25.82 34.33
N SER A 33 -24.21 26.12 34.87
CA SER A 33 -23.15 26.80 34.12
C SER A 33 -22.55 25.95 32.99
N GLN A 34 -22.48 24.63 33.18
CA GLN A 34 -22.00 23.69 32.16
C GLN A 34 -23.04 23.48 31.04
N ILE A 35 -24.33 23.49 31.37
CA ILE A 35 -25.43 23.40 30.39
C ILE A 35 -25.50 24.66 29.52
N GLU A 36 -25.30 25.86 30.08
CA GLU A 36 -25.25 27.11 29.31
C GLU A 36 -24.03 27.15 28.38
N LEU A 37 -22.86 26.68 28.83
CA LEU A 37 -21.66 26.55 28.00
C LEU A 37 -21.85 25.55 26.85
N GLN A 38 -22.46 24.38 27.10
CA GLN A 38 -22.77 23.40 26.05
C GLN A 38 -23.79 23.94 25.03
N SER A 39 -24.79 24.68 25.48
CA SER A 39 -25.80 25.27 24.57
C SER A 39 -25.24 26.35 23.64
N ASN A 40 -24.21 27.08 24.09
CA ASN A 40 -23.51 28.08 23.27
C ASN A 40 -22.50 27.44 22.30
N ILE A 41 -21.90 26.30 22.67
CA ILE A 41 -21.06 25.50 21.76
C ILE A 41 -21.92 24.87 20.65
N ASP A 42 -23.13 24.38 20.97
CA ASP A 42 -24.04 23.81 19.97
C ASP A 42 -24.65 24.84 19.01
N LYS A 43 -24.78 26.11 19.43
CA LYS A 43 -25.22 27.21 18.55
C LYS A 43 -24.12 27.66 17.61
N THR A 44 -22.87 27.73 18.08
CA THR A 44 -21.71 28.11 17.26
C THR A 44 -21.31 27.01 16.26
N LEU A 45 -21.52 25.72 16.59
CA LEU A 45 -21.27 24.60 15.67
C LEU A 45 -22.34 24.43 14.59
N LYS A 46 -23.54 24.99 14.76
CA LYS A 46 -24.63 24.89 13.77
C LYS A 46 -24.50 25.91 12.63
N GLU A 47 -23.75 27.00 12.81
CA GLU A 47 -23.51 27.98 11.75
C GLU A 47 -22.28 27.65 10.87
N GLU A 48 -21.41 26.74 11.29
CA GLU A 48 -20.26 26.26 10.49
C GLU A 48 -20.50 24.89 9.81
N LEU A 49 -21.71 24.65 9.30
CA LEU A 49 -21.94 23.62 8.28
C LEU A 49 -21.35 24.09 6.94
N ILE A 50 -20.02 23.99 6.85
CA ILE A 50 -19.23 24.22 5.64
C ILE A 50 -19.74 23.29 4.54
N LEU A 51 -20.52 23.85 3.61
CA LEU A 51 -20.84 23.21 2.33
C LEU A 51 -19.55 22.68 1.69
N PRO A 52 -19.53 21.43 1.19
CA PRO A 52 -18.33 20.87 0.58
C PRO A 52 -17.88 21.74 -0.60
N LYS A 53 -16.60 22.13 -0.63
CA LYS A 53 -16.01 22.90 -1.74
C LYS A 53 -16.33 22.21 -3.07
N ASN A 54 -16.90 22.96 -4.01
CA ASN A 54 -17.17 22.50 -5.37
C ASN A 54 -15.92 21.88 -5.99
N LYS A 55 -16.05 20.64 -6.48
CA LYS A 55 -14.98 19.90 -7.12
C LYS A 55 -14.51 20.66 -8.38
N PRO A 56 -13.20 20.76 -8.66
CA PRO A 56 -12.70 21.44 -9.85
C PRO A 56 -13.29 20.83 -11.12
N ILE A 57 -13.81 21.70 -11.99
CA ILE A 57 -14.41 21.34 -13.28
C ILE A 57 -13.28 20.84 -14.19
N PHE A 58 -13.36 19.58 -14.62
CA PHE A 58 -12.37 18.88 -15.46
C PHE A 58 -12.37 19.31 -16.94
N SER A 59 -12.93 20.49 -17.28
CA SER A 59 -13.14 20.92 -18.66
C SER A 59 -11.84 21.13 -19.44
N ASP A 60 -10.76 21.54 -18.77
CA ASP A 60 -9.51 21.89 -19.44
C ASP A 60 -8.66 20.67 -19.81
N LEU A 61 -8.75 19.58 -19.05
CA LEU A 61 -8.08 18.32 -19.37
C LEU A 61 -8.68 17.63 -20.60
N LEU A 62 -10.00 17.73 -20.80
CA LEU A 62 -10.68 17.23 -22.00
C LEU A 62 -10.31 18.03 -23.25
N LYS A 63 -10.18 19.36 -23.13
CA LYS A 63 -9.70 20.22 -24.23
C LYS A 63 -8.25 19.93 -24.61
N LEU A 64 -7.38 19.65 -23.63
CA LEU A 64 -5.98 19.29 -23.87
C LEU A 64 -5.83 17.90 -24.51
N GLN A 65 -6.61 16.91 -24.07
CA GLN A 65 -6.63 15.57 -24.70
C GLN A 65 -7.19 15.60 -26.13
N ALA A 66 -8.20 16.43 -26.41
CA ALA A 66 -8.72 16.63 -27.76
C ALA A 66 -7.70 17.30 -28.70
N LYS A 67 -6.90 18.25 -28.17
CA LYS A 67 -5.81 18.91 -28.93
C LYS A 67 -4.67 17.94 -29.27
N GLN A 68 -4.33 17.04 -28.34
CA GLN A 68 -3.30 16.00 -28.56
C GLN A 68 -3.73 14.94 -29.58
N LYS A 69 -5.01 14.52 -29.59
CA LYS A 69 -5.50 13.57 -30.62
C LYS A 69 -5.49 14.15 -32.03
N LYS A 70 -5.74 15.46 -32.20
CA LYS A 70 -5.71 16.14 -33.51
C LYS A 70 -4.31 16.18 -34.15
N LEU A 71 -3.25 16.09 -33.35
CA LEU A 71 -1.84 16.05 -33.79
C LEU A 71 -1.36 14.64 -34.19
N LEU A 72 -2.17 13.60 -33.97
CA LEU A 72 -1.80 12.19 -34.18
C LEU A 72 -2.57 11.50 -35.32
N LEU A 73 -3.32 12.24 -36.14
CA LEU A 73 -3.89 11.66 -37.36
C LEU A 73 -2.85 11.65 -38.50
N PRO A 74 -2.61 10.50 -39.17
CA PRO A 74 -1.75 10.45 -40.35
C PRO A 74 -2.36 11.26 -41.50
N LYS A 75 -1.50 11.95 -42.26
CA LYS A 75 -1.91 12.70 -43.46
C LYS A 75 -2.54 11.74 -44.49
N LYS A 76 -3.63 12.21 -45.12
CA LYS A 76 -4.38 11.49 -46.16
C LYS A 76 -3.44 11.18 -47.35
N LYS A 77 -3.50 9.93 -47.83
CA LYS A 77 -2.72 9.40 -48.97
C LYS A 77 -3.13 10.11 -50.27
N PRO A 78 -2.19 10.48 -51.17
CA PRO A 78 -2.54 11.01 -52.49
C PRO A 78 -3.14 9.91 -53.38
N GLU A 79 -4.16 10.28 -54.16
CA GLU A 79 -4.87 9.43 -55.11
C GLU A 79 -4.04 9.19 -56.38
N ASP A 80 -4.03 7.93 -56.84
CA ASP A 80 -3.28 7.45 -57.99
C ASP A 80 -3.90 7.91 -59.32
N LYS A 81 -3.06 8.38 -60.25
CA LYS A 81 -3.35 8.36 -61.69
C LYS A 81 -2.38 7.39 -62.36
N ALA A 82 -2.93 6.31 -62.90
CA ALA A 82 -2.26 5.35 -63.75
C ALA A 82 -2.01 5.93 -65.14
N ILE A 83 -0.90 5.51 -65.78
CA ILE A 83 -0.84 4.94 -67.14
C ILE A 83 0.60 4.44 -67.41
N ASP A 84 0.65 3.12 -67.59
CA ASP A 84 1.43 2.27 -68.51
C ASP A 84 2.96 2.06 -68.43
N GLN A 85 3.27 0.75 -68.52
CA GLN A 85 4.52 -0.03 -68.39
C GLN A 85 5.27 -0.12 -69.76
N PRO A 86 6.39 -0.88 -69.98
CA PRO A 86 7.02 -1.89 -69.10
C PRO A 86 8.57 -2.05 -69.10
N LYS A 87 9.06 -2.76 -68.05
CA LYS A 87 10.15 -3.78 -68.02
C LYS A 87 11.59 -3.34 -68.40
N ILE A 88 12.70 -3.78 -67.78
CA ILE A 88 13.14 -5.11 -67.31
C ILE A 88 14.58 -4.96 -66.70
N LEU A 89 14.96 -5.81 -65.73
CA LEU A 89 16.31 -6.29 -65.30
C LEU A 89 17.47 -5.27 -65.07
N GLU A 90 18.60 -5.54 -64.41
CA GLU A 90 19.10 -6.37 -63.31
C GLU A 90 20.50 -5.76 -62.97
N LYS A 91 20.92 -5.85 -61.71
CA LYS A 91 22.30 -6.12 -61.18
C LYS A 91 23.59 -5.40 -61.67
N GLU A 92 24.50 -5.30 -60.68
CA GLU A 92 25.99 -5.28 -60.73
C GLU A 92 26.67 -3.94 -61.11
N LYS A 93 27.47 -3.31 -60.22
CA LYS A 93 28.85 -3.56 -59.73
C LYS A 93 29.96 -3.32 -60.77
N GLU A 94 31.00 -2.64 -60.29
CA GLU A 94 32.35 -2.46 -60.87
C GLU A 94 32.41 -1.62 -62.15
N SER A 95 33.50 -0.96 -62.55
CA SER A 95 34.70 -0.38 -61.94
C SER A 95 35.41 0.35 -63.10
N ILE A 96 36.14 1.43 -62.80
CA ILE A 96 37.32 1.95 -63.55
C ILE A 96 37.16 2.20 -65.06
N GLU A 97 37.33 3.46 -65.48
CA GLU A 97 38.20 3.76 -66.62
C GLU A 97 38.78 5.18 -66.54
N GLU A 98 40.08 5.24 -66.81
CA GLU A 98 40.99 6.37 -66.71
C GLU A 98 40.76 7.39 -67.83
N LYS A 99 41.15 8.65 -67.61
CA LYS A 99 41.96 9.36 -68.61
C LYS A 99 42.82 10.45 -67.98
N VAL A 100 44.08 10.34 -68.32
CA VAL A 100 45.28 10.96 -67.78
C VAL A 100 45.63 12.20 -68.62
N VAL A 101 45.94 13.28 -67.90
CA VAL A 101 46.92 14.35 -68.19
C VAL A 101 46.61 15.40 -69.27
N ALA A 102 46.50 16.64 -68.78
CA ALA A 102 47.28 17.75 -69.31
C ALA A 102 47.93 18.49 -68.12
N LYS A 103 49.26 18.56 -68.11
CA LYS A 103 50.05 19.33 -67.15
C LYS A 103 49.93 20.82 -67.47
N ILE A 104 49.72 21.65 -66.45
CA ILE A 104 50.23 23.01 -66.42
C ILE A 104 50.83 23.22 -65.04
N ASP A 105 52.15 23.36 -65.04
CA ASP A 105 52.96 23.77 -63.89
C ASP A 105 52.62 25.21 -63.47
N ASP A 106 53.02 25.53 -62.24
CA ASP A 106 53.03 26.87 -61.65
C ASP A 106 51.69 27.42 -61.12
N LYS A 107 51.38 27.01 -59.89
CA LYS A 107 51.18 27.96 -58.78
C LYS A 107 51.24 27.22 -57.46
N LYS A 108 52.14 27.69 -56.59
CA LYS A 108 52.29 27.37 -55.17
C LYS A 108 50.90 27.25 -54.51
N LEU A 109 50.37 26.03 -54.39
CA LEU A 109 49.12 25.79 -53.64
C LEU A 109 49.45 25.93 -52.15
N ILE A 110 49.19 27.12 -51.62
CA ILE A 110 49.15 27.34 -50.18
C ILE A 110 47.90 26.61 -49.68
N PHE A 111 48.07 25.37 -49.20
CA PHE A 111 47.01 24.74 -48.43
C PHE A 111 46.77 25.58 -47.17
N PRO A 112 45.53 25.98 -46.85
CA PRO A 112 45.27 26.61 -45.56
C PRO A 112 45.69 25.64 -44.46
N LYS A 113 46.55 26.10 -43.54
CA LYS A 113 46.89 25.32 -42.35
C LYS A 113 45.57 24.88 -41.72
N LYS A 114 45.43 23.57 -41.44
CA LYS A 114 44.28 23.05 -40.66
C LYS A 114 44.08 23.99 -39.48
N LYS A 115 42.86 24.47 -39.28
CA LYS A 115 42.55 25.36 -38.15
C LYS A 115 43.20 24.77 -36.90
N PRO A 116 43.92 25.56 -36.09
CA PRO A 116 44.46 25.05 -34.85
C PRO A 116 43.32 24.38 -34.09
N LEU A 117 43.58 23.24 -33.47
CA LEU A 117 42.64 22.63 -32.54
C LEU A 117 42.30 23.74 -31.53
N ILE A 118 41.11 24.34 -31.67
CA ILE A 118 40.55 25.26 -30.68
C ILE A 118 40.76 24.55 -29.36
N TYR A 119 41.49 25.17 -28.45
CA TYR A 119 41.77 24.63 -27.13
C TYR A 119 40.46 24.09 -26.57
N LYS A 120 40.30 22.77 -26.60
CA LYS A 120 39.27 22.11 -25.83
C LYS A 120 39.86 22.09 -24.44
N GLU A 121 39.29 22.88 -23.53
CA GLU A 121 39.53 22.68 -22.11
C GLU A 121 39.50 21.16 -21.87
N PRO A 122 40.53 20.61 -21.19
CA PRO A 122 40.50 19.19 -20.90
C PRO A 122 39.18 18.94 -20.20
N VAL A 123 38.32 18.11 -20.80
CA VAL A 123 37.10 17.65 -20.16
C VAL A 123 37.59 16.78 -19.01
N THR A 124 37.92 17.44 -17.89
CA THR A 124 38.19 16.80 -16.64
C THR A 124 36.86 16.15 -16.29
N LYS A 125 36.73 14.86 -16.60
CA LYS A 125 35.64 14.05 -16.08
C LYS A 125 35.71 14.24 -14.58
N LYS A 126 34.90 15.14 -14.00
CA LYS A 126 34.82 15.35 -12.56
C LYS A 126 34.55 13.98 -11.98
N VAL A 127 35.59 13.35 -11.45
CA VAL A 127 35.45 12.07 -10.76
C VAL A 127 34.63 12.42 -9.55
N THR A 128 33.33 12.14 -9.59
CA THR A 128 32.42 12.30 -8.47
C THR A 128 32.87 11.32 -7.40
N LYS A 129 33.85 11.74 -6.60
CA LYS A 129 34.26 11.05 -5.38
C LYS A 129 33.11 11.24 -4.41
N SER A 130 32.50 10.16 -3.96
CA SER A 130 31.49 10.24 -2.91
C SER A 130 32.13 10.64 -1.58
N LYS A 131 31.48 11.53 -0.84
CA LYS A 131 31.91 11.96 0.50
C LYS A 131 31.97 10.79 1.51
N HIS A 132 31.13 9.77 1.33
CA HIS A 132 30.88 8.71 2.32
C HIS A 132 31.23 7.29 1.87
N PHE A 133 31.60 7.08 0.60
CA PHE A 133 31.92 5.74 0.07
C PHE A 133 33.30 5.70 -0.57
N SER A 134 33.99 4.58 -0.41
CA SER A 134 35.16 4.25 -1.23
C SER A 134 34.74 4.06 -2.69
N LYS A 135 35.67 4.24 -3.64
CA LYS A 135 35.40 4.01 -5.09
C LYS A 135 34.84 2.62 -5.37
N GLN A 136 35.38 1.60 -4.67
CA GLN A 136 34.92 0.21 -4.81
C GLN A 136 33.51 0.02 -4.23
N ASP A 137 33.27 0.55 -3.03
CA ASP A 137 31.95 0.49 -2.38
C ASP A 137 30.88 1.23 -3.19
N LEU A 138 31.22 2.38 -3.78
CA LEU A 138 30.33 3.13 -4.66
C LEU A 138 29.94 2.28 -5.88
N LYS A 139 30.91 1.62 -6.52
CA LYS A 139 30.66 0.72 -7.66
C LYS A 139 29.76 -0.45 -7.24
N LEU A 140 29.99 -1.03 -6.07
CA LEU A 140 29.18 -2.13 -5.56
C LEU A 140 27.77 -1.67 -5.20
N ALA A 141 27.64 -0.48 -4.58
CA ALA A 141 26.35 0.11 -4.22
C ALA A 141 25.51 0.36 -5.47
N LYS A 142 26.10 0.97 -6.52
CA LYS A 142 25.44 1.14 -7.82
C LYS A 142 24.90 -0.17 -8.38
N LYS A 143 25.66 -1.26 -8.27
CA LYS A 143 25.19 -2.60 -8.69
C LYS A 143 24.03 -3.09 -7.84
N VAL A 144 24.11 -2.95 -6.52
CA VAL A 144 23.02 -3.33 -5.60
C VAL A 144 21.74 -2.57 -5.94
N PHE A 145 21.82 -1.24 -6.12
CA PHE A 145 20.66 -0.42 -6.45
C PHE A 145 20.07 -0.75 -7.82
N SER A 146 20.91 -1.02 -8.82
CA SER A 146 20.44 -1.54 -10.12
C SER A 146 19.67 -2.86 -9.98
N GLU A 147 20.09 -3.77 -9.08
CA GLU A 147 19.36 -5.03 -8.85
C GLU A 147 18.04 -4.79 -8.09
N ILE A 148 18.00 -3.82 -7.17
CA ILE A 148 16.77 -3.40 -6.46
C ILE A 148 15.76 -2.81 -7.45
N GLU A 149 16.19 -1.90 -8.32
CA GLU A 149 15.33 -1.30 -9.36
C GLU A 149 14.72 -2.38 -10.28
N LYS A 150 15.49 -3.43 -10.57
CA LYS A 150 15.04 -4.61 -11.34
C LYS A 150 14.23 -5.61 -10.51
N LYS A 151 13.94 -5.31 -9.23
CA LYS A 151 13.26 -6.19 -8.26
C LYS A 151 13.94 -7.55 -8.04
N ARG A 152 15.23 -7.66 -8.33
CA ARG A 152 16.05 -8.86 -8.13
C ARG A 152 16.59 -8.89 -6.70
N TRP A 153 15.68 -9.06 -5.75
CA TRP A 153 15.96 -8.94 -4.31
C TRP A 153 17.00 -9.94 -3.80
N THR A 154 17.03 -11.16 -4.33
CA THR A 154 18.02 -12.19 -3.98
C THR A 154 19.43 -11.75 -4.37
N SER A 155 19.61 -11.28 -5.61
CA SER A 155 20.87 -10.73 -6.11
C SER A 155 21.29 -9.49 -5.33
N ALA A 156 20.38 -8.53 -5.12
CA ALA A 156 20.65 -7.33 -4.33
C ALA A 156 21.11 -7.67 -2.91
N LYS A 157 20.42 -8.61 -2.24
CA LYS A 157 20.77 -9.07 -0.89
C LYS A 157 22.14 -9.75 -0.87
N ASN A 158 22.44 -10.62 -1.84
CA ASN A 158 23.73 -11.31 -1.91
C ASN A 158 24.89 -10.34 -2.21
N LEU A 159 24.70 -9.39 -3.12
CA LEU A 159 25.68 -8.34 -3.37
C LEU A 159 25.91 -7.47 -2.13
N SER A 160 24.85 -7.10 -1.43
CA SER A 160 24.96 -6.27 -0.21
C SER A 160 25.70 -6.95 0.95
N LYS A 161 25.81 -8.29 0.97
CA LYS A 161 26.61 -9.01 1.97
C LYS A 161 28.12 -8.78 1.82
N ARG A 162 28.58 -8.31 0.65
CA ARG A 162 30.00 -8.08 0.34
C ARG A 162 30.56 -6.81 0.97
N PHE A 163 29.71 -5.89 1.42
CA PHE A 163 30.17 -4.72 2.16
C PHE A 163 30.71 -5.13 3.54
N LYS A 164 31.86 -4.55 3.92
CA LYS A 164 32.42 -4.71 5.27
C LYS A 164 31.41 -4.25 6.33
N ASN A 165 30.81 -3.06 6.12
CA ASN A 165 29.73 -2.57 6.96
C ASN A 165 28.38 -3.14 6.52
N ARG A 166 27.64 -3.72 7.46
CA ARG A 166 26.31 -4.30 7.23
C ARG A 166 25.20 -3.26 7.01
N THR A 167 25.48 -1.95 7.05
CA THR A 167 24.47 -0.89 6.82
C THR A 167 23.70 -1.07 5.51
N ILE A 168 24.39 -1.29 4.38
CA ILE A 168 23.71 -1.46 3.10
C ILE A 168 22.88 -2.75 3.09
N TYR A 169 23.39 -3.83 3.68
CA TYR A 169 22.62 -5.08 3.82
C TYR A 169 21.33 -4.87 4.64
N LYS A 170 21.41 -4.16 5.76
CA LYS A 170 20.23 -3.81 6.58
C LYS A 170 19.23 -2.98 5.78
N PHE A 171 19.71 -1.99 5.02
CA PHE A 171 18.88 -1.14 4.17
C PHE A 171 18.20 -1.93 3.05
N VAL A 172 18.92 -2.79 2.33
CA VAL A 172 18.33 -3.67 1.31
C VAL A 172 17.28 -4.60 1.93
N LYS A 173 17.56 -5.17 3.11
CA LYS A 173 16.60 -6.01 3.83
C LYS A 173 15.34 -5.24 4.21
N TRP A 174 15.48 -4.01 4.70
CA TRP A 174 14.35 -3.13 5.03
C TRP A 174 13.50 -2.81 3.80
N LEU A 175 14.13 -2.41 2.68
CA LEU A 175 13.43 -2.16 1.42
C LEU A 175 12.69 -3.40 0.93
N TYR A 176 13.33 -4.58 0.99
CA TYR A 176 12.70 -5.84 0.62
C TYR A 176 11.44 -6.13 1.45
N LEU A 177 11.49 -5.90 2.76
CA LEU A 177 10.33 -6.10 3.64
C LEU A 177 9.20 -5.08 3.40
N LEU A 178 9.51 -3.90 2.85
CA LEU A 178 8.50 -2.92 2.46
C LEU A 178 7.87 -3.20 1.10
N GLU A 179 8.50 -4.01 0.24
CA GLU A 179 7.99 -4.33 -1.09
C GLU A 179 6.66 -5.09 -0.99
N PRO A 180 5.56 -4.64 -1.63
CA PRO A 180 4.24 -5.26 -1.49
C PRO A 180 4.20 -6.76 -1.81
N ASN A 181 4.97 -7.19 -2.83
CA ASN A 181 4.95 -8.57 -3.34
C ASN A 181 6.18 -9.38 -2.92
N ASN A 182 6.71 -9.15 -1.71
CA ASN A 182 7.80 -9.96 -1.20
C ASN A 182 7.35 -11.33 -0.68
N GLN A 183 8.30 -12.28 -0.70
CA GLN A 183 8.14 -13.64 -0.19
C GLN A 183 8.67 -13.78 1.25
N ALA A 184 8.86 -12.68 1.99
CA ALA A 184 9.31 -12.76 3.37
C ALA A 184 8.20 -13.31 4.26
N GLY A 185 8.54 -14.29 5.10
CA GLY A 185 7.65 -14.83 6.12
C GLY A 185 7.64 -14.00 7.41
N PHE A 186 6.68 -14.29 8.29
CA PHE A 186 6.44 -13.60 9.56
C PHE A 186 7.71 -13.34 10.40
N TYR A 187 8.50 -14.39 10.67
CA TYR A 187 9.71 -14.27 11.50
C TYR A 187 10.77 -13.34 10.88
N GLN A 188 10.82 -13.19 9.55
CA GLN A 188 11.77 -12.27 8.93
C GLN A 188 11.45 -10.81 9.26
N TYR A 189 10.17 -10.47 9.38
CA TYR A 189 9.72 -9.14 9.80
C TYR A 189 10.00 -8.92 11.28
N ILE A 190 9.55 -9.83 12.15
CA ILE A 190 9.74 -9.67 13.60
C ILE A 190 11.22 -9.58 13.95
N ASN A 191 12.05 -10.46 13.39
CA ASN A 191 13.49 -10.40 13.65
C ASN A 191 14.08 -9.06 13.19
N PHE A 192 13.62 -8.50 12.07
CA PHE A 192 14.09 -7.18 11.65
C PHE A 192 13.62 -6.07 12.60
N ILE A 193 12.34 -6.07 12.99
CA ILE A 193 11.75 -5.07 13.87
C ILE A 193 12.44 -5.08 15.24
N ASN A 194 12.67 -6.26 15.82
CA ASN A 194 13.26 -6.41 17.15
C ASN A 194 14.76 -6.06 17.15
N LEU A 195 15.51 -6.43 16.09
CA LEU A 195 16.93 -6.09 15.99
C LEU A 195 17.17 -4.60 15.69
N HIS A 196 16.18 -3.90 15.14
CA HIS A 196 16.33 -2.54 14.62
C HIS A 196 15.16 -1.62 15.03
N PRO A 197 14.98 -1.35 16.34
CA PRO A 197 13.82 -0.60 16.86
C PRO A 197 13.76 0.88 16.45
N ASN A 198 14.86 1.46 15.96
CA ASN A 198 14.93 2.87 15.54
C ASN A 198 14.88 3.05 14.01
N PHE A 199 14.57 2.00 13.25
CA PHE A 199 14.46 2.12 11.80
C PHE A 199 13.21 2.88 11.38
N PRO A 200 13.22 3.55 10.21
CA PRO A 200 12.05 4.23 9.70
C PRO A 200 10.91 3.25 9.36
N ARG A 201 9.66 3.73 9.46
CA ARG A 201 8.43 3.03 9.03
C ARG A 201 8.22 1.65 9.69
N LEU A 202 8.64 1.45 10.94
CA LEU A 202 8.40 0.19 11.66
C LEU A 202 6.90 -0.13 11.82
N GLY A 203 6.03 0.87 11.97
CA GLY A 203 4.57 0.66 11.98
C GLY A 203 4.07 -0.03 10.71
N ARG A 204 4.61 0.35 9.54
CA ARG A 204 4.29 -0.33 8.28
C ARG A 204 4.80 -1.76 8.24
N LEU A 205 6.01 -2.02 8.75
CA LEU A 205 6.53 -3.38 8.83
C LEU A 205 5.71 -4.25 9.79
N ARG A 206 5.23 -3.71 10.92
CA ARG A 206 4.33 -4.40 11.84
C ARG A 206 3.02 -4.76 11.14
N TYR A 207 2.36 -3.79 10.50
CA TYR A 207 1.15 -4.04 9.70
C TYR A 207 1.35 -5.12 8.63
N LEU A 208 2.48 -5.10 7.91
CA LEU A 208 2.80 -6.12 6.91
C LEU A 208 3.08 -7.49 7.54
N ALA A 209 3.76 -7.53 8.69
CA ALA A 209 4.02 -8.75 9.44
C ALA A 209 2.73 -9.46 9.85
N GLU A 210 1.70 -8.71 10.26
CA GLU A 210 0.40 -9.28 10.60
C GLU A 210 -0.20 -10.09 9.43
N HIS A 211 -0.10 -9.57 8.21
CA HIS A 211 -0.57 -10.25 6.99
C HIS A 211 0.32 -11.42 6.55
N LYS A 212 1.46 -11.64 7.20
CA LYS A 212 2.32 -12.81 6.99
C LYS A 212 2.06 -13.91 8.00
N ILE A 213 1.16 -13.71 8.97
CA ILE A 213 0.74 -14.78 9.89
C ILE A 213 -0.07 -15.81 9.11
N THR A 214 0.37 -17.06 9.21
CA THR A 214 -0.40 -18.24 8.79
C THR A 214 -0.38 -19.25 9.92
N THR A 215 -1.51 -19.96 10.12
CA THR A 215 -1.63 -20.98 11.18
C THR A 215 -0.69 -22.17 10.99
N GLU A 216 -0.16 -22.36 9.78
CA GLU A 216 0.81 -23.41 9.47
C GLU A 216 2.23 -23.06 9.92
N THR A 217 2.57 -21.76 9.94
CA THR A 217 3.96 -21.32 10.17
C THR A 217 4.20 -20.75 11.56
N VAL A 218 3.16 -20.23 12.22
CA VAL A 218 3.27 -19.57 13.52
C VAL A 218 2.33 -20.24 14.51
N LYS A 219 2.89 -20.72 15.63
CA LYS A 219 2.13 -21.28 16.75
C LYS A 219 1.27 -20.22 17.43
N GLU A 220 0.11 -20.62 17.92
CA GLU A 220 -0.91 -19.77 18.51
C GLU A 220 -0.38 -18.99 19.72
N LYS A 221 0.30 -19.66 20.65
CA LYS A 221 0.99 -19.01 21.79
C LYS A 221 1.94 -17.91 21.36
N ARG A 222 2.64 -18.09 20.24
CA ARG A 222 3.59 -17.08 19.74
C ARG A 222 2.88 -15.87 19.15
N ILE A 223 1.72 -16.07 18.53
CA ILE A 223 0.88 -14.98 18.04
C ILE A 223 0.36 -14.16 19.23
N ILE A 224 -0.18 -14.83 20.25
CA ILE A 224 -0.67 -14.19 21.48
C ILE A 224 0.45 -13.36 22.13
N GLN A 225 1.61 -13.97 22.38
CA GLN A 225 2.75 -13.29 22.97
C GLN A 225 3.21 -12.08 22.14
N TRP A 226 3.17 -12.17 20.81
CA TRP A 226 3.58 -11.05 19.97
C TRP A 226 2.66 -9.82 20.10
N PHE A 227 1.37 -10.05 20.36
CA PHE A 227 0.38 -8.98 20.52
C PHE A 227 0.14 -8.57 21.99
N GLU A 228 0.85 -9.16 22.96
CA GLU A 228 0.79 -8.72 24.37
C GLU A 228 1.38 -7.31 24.55
N GLU A 229 2.45 -6.99 23.83
CA GLU A 229 3.08 -5.66 23.94
C GLU A 229 2.28 -4.56 23.22
N LYS A 230 1.66 -4.91 22.08
CA LYS A 230 1.00 -3.96 21.18
C LYS A 230 -0.17 -4.62 20.48
N GLU A 231 -1.30 -3.93 20.48
CA GLU A 231 -2.48 -4.37 19.76
C GLU A 231 -2.25 -4.47 18.24
N PRO A 232 -3.02 -5.34 17.54
CA PRO A 232 -2.94 -5.46 16.09
C PRO A 232 -3.31 -4.15 15.37
N LEU A 233 -2.49 -3.75 14.41
CA LEU A 233 -2.70 -2.57 13.56
C LEU A 233 -3.69 -2.84 12.42
N SER A 234 -3.99 -4.11 12.13
CA SER A 234 -4.89 -4.51 11.05
C SER A 234 -6.00 -5.42 11.55
N GLY A 235 -7.15 -5.36 10.87
CA GLY A 235 -8.23 -6.33 11.10
C GLY A 235 -7.80 -7.77 10.83
N TYR A 236 -6.84 -8.00 9.92
CA TYR A 236 -6.28 -9.34 9.71
C TYR A 236 -5.50 -9.82 10.94
N GLY A 237 -4.68 -8.96 11.54
CA GLY A 237 -4.00 -9.25 12.80
C GLY A 237 -4.98 -9.57 13.93
N LYS A 238 -6.08 -8.81 14.06
CA LYS A 238 -7.17 -9.11 15.02
C LYS A 238 -7.81 -10.48 14.77
N LEU A 239 -8.07 -10.83 13.51
CA LEU A 239 -8.61 -12.16 13.16
C LEU A 239 -7.65 -13.30 13.54
N MET A 240 -6.36 -13.13 13.27
CA MET A 240 -5.34 -14.13 13.62
C MET A 240 -5.20 -14.27 15.13
N LEU A 241 -5.15 -13.16 15.87
CA LEU A 241 -5.07 -13.17 17.32
C LEU A 241 -6.32 -13.80 17.96
N GLY A 242 -7.52 -13.41 17.51
CA GLY A 242 -8.77 -14.00 17.98
C GLY A 242 -8.83 -15.50 17.71
N GLN A 243 -8.39 -15.94 16.53
CA GLN A 243 -8.26 -17.36 16.22
C GLN A 243 -7.28 -18.09 17.14
N SER A 244 -6.15 -17.48 17.49
CA SER A 244 -5.20 -18.07 18.45
C SER A 244 -5.82 -18.22 19.84
N TYR A 245 -6.57 -17.23 20.32
CA TYR A 245 -7.28 -17.32 21.60
C TYR A 245 -8.35 -18.42 21.60
N LEU A 246 -9.09 -18.60 20.50
CA LEU A 246 -10.06 -19.69 20.40
C LEU A 246 -9.42 -21.07 20.51
N ILE A 247 -8.21 -21.24 19.96
CA ILE A 247 -7.48 -22.52 20.01
C ILE A 247 -6.91 -22.77 21.41
N GLU A 248 -6.46 -21.74 22.11
CA GLU A 248 -5.99 -21.82 23.50
C GLU A 248 -7.13 -21.90 24.53
N GLY A 249 -8.40 -21.87 24.10
CA GLY A 249 -9.58 -22.07 24.95
C GLY A 249 -10.23 -20.79 25.50
N ASN A 250 -9.72 -19.59 25.17
CA ASN A 250 -10.33 -18.33 25.57
C ASN A 250 -11.37 -17.88 24.52
N LEU A 251 -12.61 -18.36 24.68
CA LEU A 251 -13.70 -18.14 23.74
C LEU A 251 -14.16 -16.68 23.68
N GLU A 252 -14.37 -16.03 24.82
CA GLU A 252 -14.91 -14.66 24.88
C GLU A 252 -14.00 -13.66 24.16
N LYS A 253 -12.71 -13.66 24.52
CA LYS A 253 -11.71 -12.76 23.92
C LYS A 253 -11.50 -13.10 22.44
N GLY A 254 -11.51 -14.38 22.09
CA GLY A 254 -11.37 -14.85 20.72
C GLY A 254 -12.50 -14.36 19.81
N VAL A 255 -13.75 -14.54 20.22
CA VAL A 255 -14.94 -14.13 19.44
C VAL A 255 -15.00 -12.62 19.27
N SER A 256 -14.76 -11.86 20.34
CA SER A 256 -14.76 -10.39 20.30
C SER A 256 -13.77 -9.86 19.24
N LEU A 257 -12.50 -10.32 19.32
CA LEU A 257 -11.47 -9.94 18.36
C LEU A 257 -11.77 -10.36 16.92
N ILE A 258 -12.43 -11.51 16.74
CA ILE A 258 -12.84 -11.99 15.43
C ILE A 258 -13.89 -11.07 14.81
N LYS A 259 -14.92 -10.68 15.57
CA LYS A 259 -15.98 -9.80 15.07
C LYS A 259 -15.42 -8.43 14.68
N ASP A 260 -14.61 -7.83 15.56
CA ASP A 260 -13.96 -6.55 15.31
C ASP A 260 -13.02 -6.59 14.11
N GLY A 261 -12.18 -7.64 14.05
CA GLY A 261 -11.25 -7.86 12.96
C GLY A 261 -11.96 -8.12 11.63
N TRP A 262 -13.08 -8.85 11.66
CA TRP A 262 -13.85 -9.19 10.47
C TRP A 262 -14.38 -7.97 9.74
N ILE A 263 -14.74 -6.90 10.43
CA ILE A 263 -15.28 -5.69 9.79
C ILE A 263 -14.20 -5.02 8.91
N THR A 264 -12.98 -4.86 9.45
CA THR A 264 -11.93 -4.02 8.84
C THR A 264 -10.83 -4.80 8.12
N ALA A 265 -10.82 -6.13 8.19
CA ALA A 265 -9.74 -6.94 7.63
C ALA A 265 -9.62 -6.79 6.10
N SER A 266 -8.40 -6.54 5.63
CA SER A 266 -8.04 -6.63 4.21
C SER A 266 -7.78 -8.10 3.85
N LEU A 267 -8.71 -8.72 3.12
CA LEU A 267 -8.69 -10.14 2.82
C LEU A 267 -8.53 -10.39 1.32
N SER A 268 -7.62 -11.30 0.93
CA SER A 268 -7.64 -11.80 -0.44
C SER A 268 -8.87 -12.68 -0.68
N LYS A 269 -9.20 -12.97 -1.95
CA LYS A 269 -10.27 -13.92 -2.29
C LYS A 269 -10.10 -15.28 -1.61
N ARG A 270 -8.85 -15.73 -1.44
CA ARG A 270 -8.52 -16.99 -0.78
C ARG A 270 -8.75 -16.90 0.73
N ASP A 271 -8.27 -15.83 1.35
CA ASP A 271 -8.38 -15.62 2.80
C ASP A 271 -9.84 -15.46 3.21
N LEU A 272 -10.62 -14.70 2.43
CA LEU A 272 -12.06 -14.54 2.67
C LEU A 272 -12.78 -15.90 2.68
N LYS A 273 -12.52 -16.76 1.68
CA LYS A 273 -13.13 -18.09 1.60
C LYS A 273 -12.70 -18.97 2.77
N TYR A 274 -11.40 -18.98 3.11
CA TYR A 274 -10.83 -19.79 4.18
C TYR A 274 -11.36 -19.36 5.55
N LEU A 275 -11.24 -18.07 5.88
CA LEU A 275 -11.63 -17.51 7.18
C LEU A 275 -13.13 -17.59 7.38
N LYS A 276 -13.94 -17.27 6.36
CA LYS A 276 -15.41 -17.42 6.45
C LYS A 276 -15.82 -18.86 6.75
N LYS A 277 -15.16 -19.86 6.15
CA LYS A 277 -15.43 -21.27 6.43
C LYS A 277 -15.04 -21.65 7.87
N LYS A 278 -13.86 -21.20 8.33
CA LYS A 278 -13.31 -21.54 9.65
C LYS A 278 -14.05 -20.83 10.79
N LEU A 279 -14.48 -19.59 10.56
CA LEU A 279 -15.10 -18.71 11.56
C LEU A 279 -16.63 -18.66 11.48
N LYS A 280 -17.25 -19.50 10.63
CA LYS A 280 -18.70 -19.51 10.41
C LYS A 280 -19.54 -19.66 11.68
N LYS A 281 -18.99 -20.29 12.72
CA LYS A 281 -19.68 -20.51 14.00
C LYS A 281 -19.73 -19.26 14.88
N TYR A 282 -18.85 -18.29 14.62
CA TYR A 282 -18.65 -17.11 15.47
C TYR A 282 -19.11 -15.82 14.80
N LEU A 283 -19.32 -15.84 13.49
CA LEU A 283 -19.79 -14.72 12.68
C LEU A 283 -21.28 -14.89 12.38
N ASN A 284 -22.05 -13.83 12.61
CA ASN A 284 -23.46 -13.79 12.28
C ASN A 284 -23.73 -12.91 11.03
N THR A 285 -25.00 -12.83 10.63
CA THR A 285 -25.44 -11.99 9.50
C THR A 285 -25.15 -10.51 9.73
N GLU A 286 -25.28 -10.04 10.97
CA GLU A 286 -25.01 -8.64 11.35
C GLU A 286 -23.54 -8.27 11.15
N ASP A 287 -22.60 -9.16 11.50
CA ASP A 287 -21.17 -8.98 11.27
C ASP A 287 -20.84 -8.87 9.77
N HIS A 288 -21.58 -9.60 8.93
CA HIS A 288 -21.45 -9.50 7.47
C HIS A 288 -21.95 -8.16 6.93
N ILE A 289 -23.07 -7.65 7.48
CA ILE A 289 -23.61 -6.32 7.15
C ILE A 289 -22.62 -5.23 7.57
N LYS A 290 -22.12 -5.25 8.82
CA LYS A 290 -21.13 -4.29 9.32
C LYS A 290 -19.87 -4.25 8.44
N ARG A 291 -19.38 -5.42 8.00
CA ARG A 291 -18.27 -5.49 7.05
C ARG A 291 -18.63 -4.86 5.70
N ALA A 292 -19.82 -5.13 5.16
CA ALA A 292 -20.25 -4.54 3.90
C ALA A 292 -20.37 -3.01 3.99
N ASP A 293 -20.87 -2.48 5.12
CA ASP A 293 -20.96 -1.04 5.38
C ASP A 293 -19.58 -0.40 5.38
N TRP A 294 -18.65 -0.98 6.15
CA TRP A 294 -17.27 -0.51 6.19
C TRP A 294 -16.60 -0.56 4.81
N LEU A 295 -16.79 -1.64 4.05
CA LEU A 295 -16.23 -1.77 2.69
C LEU A 295 -16.83 -0.76 1.70
N ALA A 296 -18.12 -0.45 1.83
CA ALA A 296 -18.78 0.57 1.03
C ALA A 296 -18.23 1.97 1.36
N TRP A 297 -18.10 2.27 2.65
CA TRP A 297 -17.53 3.53 3.14
C TRP A 297 -16.10 3.73 2.64
N GLU A 298 -15.26 2.69 2.72
CA GLU A 298 -13.84 2.76 2.37
C GLU A 298 -13.56 2.60 0.87
N ASN A 299 -14.61 2.71 0.06
CA ASN A 299 -14.59 2.60 -1.40
C ASN A 299 -13.95 1.30 -1.93
N LYS A 300 -14.13 0.18 -1.23
CA LYS A 300 -13.55 -1.13 -1.57
C LYS A 300 -14.46 -1.94 -2.49
N TYR A 301 -14.66 -1.45 -3.71
CA TYR A 301 -15.59 -2.03 -4.70
C TYR A 301 -15.48 -3.56 -4.84
N TRP A 302 -14.27 -4.09 -5.08
CA TRP A 302 -14.09 -5.52 -5.33
C TRP A 302 -14.31 -6.39 -4.09
N ASP A 303 -13.99 -5.89 -2.91
CA ASP A 303 -14.25 -6.59 -1.64
C ASP A 303 -15.74 -6.60 -1.33
N LEU A 304 -16.41 -5.45 -1.47
CA LEU A 304 -17.85 -5.33 -1.26
C LEU A 304 -18.63 -6.22 -2.23
N LYS A 305 -18.27 -6.22 -3.51
CA LYS A 305 -18.86 -7.10 -4.53
C LYS A 305 -18.73 -8.59 -4.17
N ARG A 306 -17.62 -8.99 -3.55
CA ARG A 306 -17.45 -10.38 -3.05
C ARG A 306 -18.34 -10.68 -1.86
N MET A 307 -18.64 -9.69 -1.02
CA MET A 307 -19.45 -9.83 0.18
C MET A 307 -20.95 -9.98 -0.09
N LEU A 308 -21.48 -9.43 -1.19
CA LEU A 308 -22.92 -9.44 -1.50
C LEU A 308 -23.60 -10.81 -1.27
N ARG A 309 -22.98 -11.89 -1.74
CA ARG A 309 -23.55 -13.26 -1.64
C ARG A 309 -23.78 -13.75 -0.20
N TYR A 310 -23.23 -13.06 0.79
CA TYR A 310 -23.34 -13.42 2.21
C TYR A 310 -24.33 -12.54 2.97
N LEU A 311 -24.94 -11.57 2.29
CA LEU A 311 -25.90 -10.64 2.88
C LEU A 311 -27.34 -11.14 2.65
N PRO A 312 -28.31 -10.73 3.49
CA PRO A 312 -29.74 -10.89 3.20
C PRO A 312 -30.14 -10.18 1.90
N LYS A 313 -31.26 -10.57 1.29
CA LYS A 313 -31.71 -10.05 -0.01
C LYS A 313 -31.86 -8.52 -0.01
N ASP A 314 -32.41 -7.96 1.06
CA ASP A 314 -32.65 -6.51 1.20
C ASP A 314 -31.33 -5.73 1.19
N TYR A 315 -30.36 -6.20 1.98
CA TYR A 315 -29.00 -5.65 1.99
C TYR A 315 -28.28 -5.90 0.67
N GLN A 316 -28.50 -7.03 -0.01
CA GLN A 316 -27.95 -7.24 -1.36
C GLN A 316 -28.42 -6.16 -2.32
N ALA A 317 -29.71 -5.80 -2.31
CA ALA A 317 -30.23 -4.71 -3.13
C ALA A 317 -29.59 -3.36 -2.77
N LEU A 318 -29.54 -3.02 -1.48
CA LEU A 318 -28.90 -1.80 -0.98
C LEU A 318 -27.43 -1.67 -1.43
N TYR A 319 -26.62 -2.69 -1.19
CA TYR A 319 -25.19 -2.64 -1.53
C TYR A 319 -24.92 -2.80 -3.02
N ASN A 320 -25.81 -3.42 -3.78
CA ASN A 320 -25.71 -3.43 -5.24
C ASN A 320 -25.94 -2.02 -5.80
N ALA A 321 -26.94 -1.28 -5.29
CA ALA A 321 -27.14 0.13 -5.63
C ALA A 321 -25.91 0.98 -5.27
N ARG A 322 -25.36 0.80 -4.05
CA ARG A 322 -24.11 1.47 -3.64
C ARG A 322 -22.94 1.13 -4.56
N LEU A 323 -22.75 -0.14 -4.94
CA LEU A 323 -21.68 -0.54 -5.86
C LEU A 323 -21.78 0.16 -7.21
N LEU A 324 -22.98 0.26 -7.79
CA LEU A 324 -23.21 0.97 -9.05
C LEU A 324 -22.91 2.46 -8.93
N LEU A 325 -23.27 3.06 -7.79
CA LEU A 325 -22.98 4.47 -7.50
C LEU A 325 -21.47 4.70 -7.35
N MET A 326 -20.76 3.82 -6.63
CA MET A 326 -19.30 3.86 -6.46
C MET A 326 -18.57 3.78 -7.81
N SER A 327 -19.04 2.92 -8.72
CA SER A 327 -18.45 2.75 -10.06
C SER A 327 -19.02 3.69 -11.13
N LYS A 328 -20.00 4.54 -10.78
CA LYS A 328 -20.74 5.41 -11.72
C LYS A 328 -21.26 4.65 -12.94
N SER A 329 -21.77 3.46 -12.71
CA SER A 329 -22.25 2.58 -13.77
C SER A 329 -23.69 2.91 -14.16
N TYR A 330 -24.14 2.42 -15.31
CA TYR A 330 -25.53 2.58 -15.75
C TYR A 330 -26.50 1.79 -14.85
N GLY A 331 -27.77 2.21 -14.80
CA GLY A 331 -28.82 1.50 -14.07
C GLY A 331 -28.85 1.77 -12.57
N VAL A 332 -28.22 2.86 -12.10
CA VAL A 332 -28.24 3.28 -10.69
C VAL A 332 -29.67 3.55 -10.22
N ASP A 333 -30.48 4.30 -10.97
CA ASP A 333 -31.84 4.66 -10.57
C ASP A 333 -32.74 3.42 -10.38
N ASN A 334 -32.64 2.46 -11.30
CA ASN A 334 -33.34 1.17 -11.20
C ASN A 334 -32.82 0.30 -10.05
N ALA A 335 -31.57 0.45 -9.63
CA ALA A 335 -31.04 -0.26 -8.46
C ALA A 335 -31.50 0.41 -7.17
N ILE A 336 -31.55 1.75 -7.13
CA ILE A 336 -32.08 2.52 -6.01
C ILE A 336 -33.56 2.22 -5.80
N SER A 337 -34.36 2.15 -6.88
CA SER A 337 -35.79 1.83 -6.79
C SER A 337 -36.10 0.42 -6.28
N LYS A 338 -35.10 -0.48 -6.23
CA LYS A 338 -35.21 -1.85 -5.71
C LYS A 338 -34.74 -1.98 -4.27
N VAL A 339 -34.24 -0.91 -3.66
CA VAL A 339 -33.90 -0.89 -2.24
C VAL A 339 -35.22 -0.90 -1.46
N PRO A 340 -35.45 -1.89 -0.59
CA PRO A 340 -36.69 -2.04 0.16
C PRO A 340 -36.88 -0.98 1.25
#